data_AF-A0A1I9Q571-F1
#
_entry.id   AF-A0A1I9Q571-F1
#
_cell.length_a   1.000
_cell.length_b   1.000
_cell.length_c   1.000
_cell.angle_alpha   90.00
_cell.angle_beta   90.00
_cell.angle_gamma   90.00
#
_symmetry.space_group_name_H-M   'P 1'
#
loop_
_entity.id
_entity.type
_entity.pdbx_description
1 polymer ?
#
loop_
_entity_poly.entity_id
_entity_poly.type
_entity_poly.pdbx_seq_one_letter_code
_entity_poly.pdbx_strand_id
1 'polypeptide(L)' 'IVIVPCGITASMKDEDRKTLIDSCQELEKGLVDVQVKVKGDYRDNYSPGWKFN' A
#
# COMPACT_ATOMS: atom_id res chain seq x y z
N ILE A 1 11.68 2.91 4.01
CA ILE A 1 10.58 1.94 4.16
C ILE A 1 9.72 1.99 2.91
N VAL A 2 9.29 0.84 2.39
CA VAL A 2 8.37 0.77 1.25
C VAL A 2 7.07 0.13 1.71
N ILE A 3 5.94 0.78 1.48
CA ILE A 3 4.63 0.22 1.80
C ILE A 3 4.07 -0.40 0.54
N VAL A 4 3.83 -1.72 0.58
CA VAL A 4 3.25 -2.48 -0.53
C VAL A 4 1.90 -3.03 -0.08
N PRO A 5 0.78 -2.59 -0.69
CA PRO A 5 -0.52 -3.18 -0.40
C PRO A 5 -0.53 -4.65 -0.89
N CYS A 6 -0.87 -5.55 0.02
CA CYS A 6 -0.89 -7.00 -0.22
C CYS A 6 -2.30 -7.55 -0.09
N GLY A 7 -2.56 -8.73 -0.68
CA GLY A 7 -3.86 -9.40 -0.56
C GLY A 7 -4.98 -8.84 -1.45
N ILE A 8 -4.65 -7.97 -2.41
CA ILE A 8 -5.60 -7.52 -3.44
C ILE A 8 -5.89 -8.70 -4.37
N THR A 9 -7.15 -9.12 -4.44
CA THR A 9 -7.63 -10.16 -5.34
C THR A 9 -8.63 -9.59 -6.35
N ALA A 10 -8.79 -10.24 -7.50
CA ALA A 10 -9.75 -9.80 -8.53
C ALA A 10 -11.21 -9.83 -8.07
N SER A 11 -11.51 -10.57 -7.00
CA SER A 11 -12.85 -10.70 -6.40
C SER A 11 -13.12 -9.67 -5.30
N MET A 12 -12.13 -8.84 -4.95
CA MET A 12 -12.24 -7.84 -3.90
C MET A 12 -13.08 -6.66 -4.38
N LYS A 13 -13.91 -6.09 -3.49
CA LYS A 13 -14.71 -4.91 -3.82
C LYS A 13 -13.82 -3.67 -3.91
N ASP A 14 -14.20 -2.72 -4.76
CA ASP A 14 -13.50 -1.44 -4.88
C ASP A 14 -13.48 -0.66 -3.55
N GLU A 15 -14.52 -0.80 -2.72
CA GLU A 15 -14.58 -0.22 -1.38
C GLU A 15 -13.49 -0.79 -0.47
N ASP A 16 -13.39 -2.12 -0.39
CA ASP A 16 -12.38 -2.80 0.43
C ASP A 16 -10.96 -2.46 -0.05
N ARG A 17 -10.77 -2.37 -1.37
CA ARG A 17 -9.51 -1.93 -1.99
C ARG A 17 -9.17 -0.50 -1.59
N LYS A 18 -10.15 0.40 -1.59
CA LYS A 18 -9.97 1.78 -1.19
C LYS A 18 -9.60 1.88 0.29
N THR A 19 -10.30 1.16 1.17
CA THR A 19 -9.98 1.10 2.60
C THR A 19 -8.57 0.57 2.87
N LEU A 20 -8.11 -0.44 2.11
CA LEU A 20 -6.75 -0.96 2.20
C LEU A 20 -5.71 0.12 1.82
N ILE A 21 -5.93 0.85 0.73
CA ILE A 21 -5.04 1.93 0.28
C ILE A 21 -5.05 3.08 1.28
N ASP A 22 -6.21 3.50 1.76
CA ASP A 22 -6.35 4.58 2.74
C ASP A 22 -5.58 4.24 4.03
N SER A 23 -5.70 3.00 4.52
CA SER A 23 -4.94 2.50 5.68
C SER A 23 -3.42 2.55 5.44
N CYS A 24 -2.97 2.19 4.24
CA CYS A 24 -1.55 2.27 3.88
C CYS A 24 -1.04 3.72 3.86
N GLN A 25 -1.84 4.66 3.36
CA GLN A 25 -1.51 6.08 3.35
C GLN A 25 -1.51 6.68 4.76
N GLU A 26 -2.39 6.23 5.65
CA GLU A 26 -2.41 6.65 7.05
C GLU A 26 -1.13 6.21 7.77
N LEU A 27 -0.69 4.97 7.52
CA LEU A 27 0.58 4.46 8.02
C LEU A 27 1.78 5.25 7.46
N GLU A 28 1.75 5.57 6.15
CA GLU A 28 2.76 6.40 5.50
C GLU A 28 2.88 7.77 6.18
N LYS A 29 1.75 8.44 6.44
CA LYS A 29 1.73 9.73 7.14
C LYS A 29 2.32 9.62 8.55
N GLY A 30 1.92 8.62 9.34
CA GLY A 30 2.43 8.44 10.69
C GLY A 30 3.95 8.21 10.72
N LEU A 31 4.48 7.48 9.74
CA LEU A 31 5.92 7.24 9.62
C LEU A 31 6.69 8.47 9.11
N VAL A 32 6.11 9.23 8.19
CA VAL A 32 6.72 10.49 7.72
C VAL A 32 6.75 11.54 8.82
N ASP A 33 5.74 11.59 9.69
CA ASP A 33 5.67 12.52 10.82
C ASP A 33 6.82 12.30 11.82
N VAL A 34 7.23 11.04 12.01
CA VAL A 34 8.43 10.67 12.79
C VAL A 34 9.73 10.74 11.98
N GLN A 35 9.75 11.50 10.87
CA GLN A 35 10.88 11.71 9.95
C GLN A 35 11.44 10.45 9.29
N VAL A 36 10.65 9.37 9.22
CA VAL A 36 11.07 8.15 8.53
C VAL A 36 10.77 8.27 7.05
N LYS A 37 11.79 8.04 6.21
CA LYS A 37 11.63 8.00 4.75
C LYS A 37 10.81 6.77 4.35
N VAL A 38 9.53 6.98 4.12
CA VAL A 38 8.58 6.01 3.55
C VAL A 38 8.27 6.35 2.10
N LYS A 39 7.99 5.32 1.30
CA LYS A 39 7.40 5.45 -0.03
C LYS A 39 6.34 4.36 -0.22
N GLY A 40 5.09 4.73 -0.48
CA GLY A 40 4.05 3.79 -0.87
C GLY A 40 4.14 3.37 -2.34
N ASP A 41 4.11 2.06 -2.62
CA ASP A 41 4.01 1.50 -3.96
C ASP A 41 2.58 0.99 -4.25
N TYR A 42 1.73 1.92 -4.66
CA TYR A 42 0.31 1.69 -4.96
C TYR A 42 0.06 1.22 -6.41
N ARG A 43 1.10 0.84 -7.15
CA ARG A 43 0.95 0.39 -8.55
C ARG A 43 0.11 -0.89 -8.62
N ASP A 44 -0.97 -0.88 -9.37
CA ASP A 44 -1.89 -2.03 -9.49
C ASP A 44 -1.52 -3.00 -10.61
N ASN A 45 -0.69 -2.56 -11.56
CA ASN A 45 -0.22 -3.38 -12.67
C ASN A 45 0.87 -4.42 -12.30
N TYR A 46 1.32 -4.45 -11.04
CA TYR A 46 2.37 -5.37 -10.59
C TYR A 46 1.92 -6.14 -9.36
N SER A 47 2.15 -7.46 -9.38
CA SER A 47 1.88 -8.31 -8.22
C SER A 47 2.73 -7.86 -7.02
N PRO A 48 2.24 -8.03 -5.78
CA PRO A 48 3.02 -7.71 -4.59
C PRO A 48 4.39 -8.42 -4.58
N GLY A 49 4.45 -9.66 -5.09
CA GLY A 49 5.71 -10.41 -5.23
C GLY A 49 6.73 -9.77 -6.17
N TRP A 50 6.28 -9.11 -7.25
CA TRP A 50 7.19 -8.34 -8.12
C TRP A 50 7.71 -7.07 -7.43
N LYS A 51 6.88 -6.43 -6.59
CA LYS A 51 7.27 -5.23 -5.84
C LYS A 51 8.23 -5.52 -4.69
N PHE A 52 8.30 -6.77 -4.22
CA PHE A 52 9.22 -7.20 -3.17
C PHE A 52 10.62 -7.56 -3.68
N ASN A 53 10.76 -7.79 -4.98
CA ASN A 53 12.03 -8.11 -5.63
C ASN A 53 12.74 -6.82 -6.08
#